data_AF-A0A949GLW9-F1
#
_entry.id   AF-A0A949GLW9-F1
#
_cell.length_a   1.000
_cell.length_b   1.000
_cell.length_c   1.000
_cell.angle_alpha   90.00
_cell.angle_beta   90.00
_cell.angle_gamma   90.00
#
_symmetry.space_group_name_H-M   'P 1'
#
loop_
_entity.id
_entity.type
_entity.pdbx_description
1 polymer ?
#
loop_
_entity_poly.entity_id
_entity_poly.type
_entity_poly.pdbx_seq_one_letter_code
_entity_poly.pdbx_strand_id
1 'polypeptide(L)'
;MRPRFATRAIVVASVLLLAGCGTTPGDRMLSGAMLGAAGGSIIGAATGNPATGAAIGAVSGAVIGGVTNPCDLDLGTPYWRRHGGRRGYDERCRRHRND
;
A
#
# COMPACT_ATOMS: atom_id res chain seq x y z
N MET A 1 7.61 -30.02 -3.77
CA MET A 1 7.59 -29.09 -2.61
C MET A 1 6.18 -29.04 -2.05
N ARG A 2 6.00 -29.31 -0.75
CA ARG A 2 4.68 -29.57 -0.14
C ARG A 2 3.88 -28.26 -0.01
N PRO A 3 2.59 -28.21 -0.39
CA PRO A 3 1.80 -26.96 -0.46
C PRO A 3 1.59 -26.30 0.92
N ARG A 4 1.74 -27.07 2.01
CA ARG A 4 1.53 -26.61 3.39
C ARG A 4 2.54 -25.53 3.85
N PHE A 5 3.76 -25.57 3.32
CA PHE A 5 4.76 -24.52 3.60
C PHE A 5 4.48 -23.25 2.80
N ALA A 6 4.00 -23.39 1.55
CA ALA A 6 3.60 -22.26 0.71
C ALA A 6 2.38 -21.53 1.30
N THR A 7 1.37 -22.25 1.80
CA THR A 7 0.19 -21.63 2.44
C THR A 7 0.58 -20.81 3.67
N ARG A 8 1.46 -21.34 4.53
CA ARG A 8 1.96 -20.59 5.71
C ARG A 8 2.77 -19.37 5.31
N ALA A 9 3.63 -19.49 4.29
CA ALA A 9 4.42 -18.38 3.78
C ALA A 9 3.54 -17.27 3.18
N ILE A 10 2.48 -17.62 2.45
CA ILE A 10 1.51 -16.66 1.90
C ILE A 10 0.79 -15.92 3.02
N VAL A 11 0.30 -16.63 4.05
CA VAL A 11 -0.39 -15.99 5.19
C VAL A 11 0.54 -15.02 5.92
N VAL A 12 1.78 -15.43 6.19
CA VAL A 12 2.78 -14.56 6.84
C VAL A 12 3.11 -13.35 5.94
N ALA A 13 3.37 -13.56 4.65
CA ALA A 13 3.63 -12.48 3.70
C ALA A 13 2.46 -11.50 3.61
N SER A 14 1.21 -11.97 3.57
CA SER A 14 0.02 -11.12 3.58
C SER A 14 -0.11 -10.29 4.85
N VAL A 15 0.22 -10.85 6.01
CA VAL A 15 0.20 -10.11 7.29
C VAL A 15 1.30 -9.06 7.34
N LEU A 16 2.51 -9.36 6.84
CA LEU A 16 3.60 -8.39 6.73
C LEU A 16 3.30 -7.31 5.68
N LEU A 17 2.69 -7.67 4.56
CA LEU A 17 2.22 -6.73 3.54
C LEU A 17 1.14 -5.81 4.11
N LEU A 18 0.19 -6.33 4.90
CA LEU A 18 -0.82 -5.51 5.59
C LEU A 18 -0.20 -4.59 6.66
N ALA A 19 0.78 -5.07 7.41
CA ALA A 19 1.50 -4.28 8.42
C ALA A 19 2.43 -3.22 7.80
N GLY A 20 2.99 -3.52 6.63
CA GLY A 20 3.88 -2.66 5.84
C GLY A 20 3.18 -1.74 4.84
N CYS A 21 1.86 -1.90 4.61
CA CYS A 21 1.03 -1.02 3.77
C CYS A 21 0.77 0.37 4.41
N GLY A 22 1.78 0.89 5.11
CA GLY A 22 2.13 2.31 5.18
C GLY A 22 1.10 3.27 5.76
N THR A 23 1.41 3.78 6.95
CA THR A 23 0.83 5.04 7.46
C THR A 23 1.57 6.28 6.94
N THR A 24 2.73 6.08 6.34
CA THR A 24 3.63 7.08 5.76
C THR A 24 3.43 7.16 4.25
N PRO A 25 3.39 8.36 3.64
CA PRO A 25 3.08 8.51 2.21
C PRO A 25 4.12 7.86 1.30
N GLY A 26 5.39 7.79 1.69
CA GLY A 26 6.42 7.06 0.92
C GLY A 26 6.14 5.55 0.83
N ASP A 27 5.72 4.93 1.94
CA ASP A 27 5.36 3.51 1.95
C ASP A 27 4.08 3.24 1.15
N ARG A 28 3.14 4.19 1.13
CA ARG A 28 1.93 4.12 0.30
C ARG A 28 2.22 4.28 -1.18
N MET A 29 3.11 5.21 -1.53
CA MET A 29 3.61 5.38 -2.88
C MET A 29 4.27 4.08 -3.37
N LEU A 30 5.18 3.51 -2.56
CA LEU A 30 5.90 2.29 -2.92
C LEU A 30 4.97 1.07 -2.99
N SER A 31 4.04 0.93 -2.05
CA SER A 31 3.06 -0.16 -2.03
C SER A 31 2.08 -0.04 -3.19
N GLY A 32 1.59 1.16 -3.48
CA GLY A 32 0.73 1.44 -4.63
C GLY A 32 1.44 1.12 -5.95
N ALA A 33 2.73 1.45 -6.05
CA ALA A 33 3.55 1.11 -7.21
C ALA A 33 3.69 -0.41 -7.39
N MET A 34 4.01 -1.14 -6.32
CA MET A 34 4.15 -2.60 -6.40
C MET A 34 2.84 -3.29 -6.73
N LEU A 35 1.73 -2.91 -6.09
CA LEU A 35 0.41 -3.48 -6.35
C LEU A 35 -0.07 -3.16 -7.77
N GLY A 36 0.13 -1.92 -8.20
CA GLY A 36 -0.16 -1.48 -9.55
C GLY A 36 0.69 -2.22 -10.59
N ALA A 37 1.97 -2.45 -10.33
CA ALA A 37 2.84 -3.24 -11.20
C ALA A 37 2.37 -4.70 -11.29
N ALA A 38 2.06 -5.32 -10.15
CA ALA A 38 1.60 -6.70 -10.10
C ALA A 38 0.27 -6.87 -10.86
N GLY A 39 -0.73 -6.05 -10.56
CA GLY A 39 -2.03 -6.11 -11.25
C GLY A 39 -1.93 -5.69 -12.73
N GLY A 40 -1.18 -4.63 -13.00
CA GLY A 40 -0.94 -4.12 -14.35
C GLY A 40 -0.21 -5.13 -15.24
N SER A 41 0.69 -5.94 -14.69
CA SER A 41 1.37 -7.00 -15.44
C SER A 41 0.42 -8.10 -15.93
N ILE A 42 -0.63 -8.43 -15.16
CA ILE A 42 -1.63 -9.44 -15.53
C ILE A 42 -2.48 -8.93 -16.70
N ILE A 43 -2.92 -7.67 -16.62
CA ILE A 43 -3.71 -7.02 -17.68
C ILE A 43 -2.84 -6.78 -18.92
N GLY A 44 -1.58 -6.37 -18.72
CA GLY A 44 -0.58 -6.23 -19.78
C GLY A 44 -0.27 -7.56 -20.47
N ALA A 45 -0.19 -8.65 -19.71
CA ALA A 45 -0.01 -9.99 -20.26
C ALA A 45 -1.19 -10.38 -21.17
N ALA A 46 -2.42 -10.06 -20.76
CA ALA A 46 -3.63 -10.32 -21.55
C ALA A 46 -3.67 -9.51 -22.87
N THR A 47 -3.02 -8.34 -22.91
CA THR A 47 -2.95 -7.46 -24.08
C THR A 47 -1.67 -7.65 -24.91
N GLY A 48 -0.81 -8.60 -24.53
CA GLY A 48 0.40 -8.98 -25.27
C GLY A 48 1.68 -8.26 -24.85
N ASN A 49 1.63 -7.35 -23.88
CA ASN A 49 2.83 -6.72 -23.31
C ASN A 49 2.74 -6.55 -21.78
N PRO A 50 3.20 -7.54 -21.00
CA PRO A 50 3.16 -7.49 -19.54
C PRO A 50 4.06 -6.40 -18.95
N ALA A 51 5.18 -6.08 -19.61
CA ALA A 51 6.11 -5.06 -19.14
C ALA A 51 5.49 -3.65 -19.20
N THR A 52 4.78 -3.35 -20.29
CA THR A 52 4.07 -2.06 -20.43
C THR A 52 2.93 -1.96 -19.42
N GLY A 53 2.14 -3.01 -19.22
CA GLY A 53 1.08 -3.02 -18.21
C GLY A 53 1.62 -2.86 -16.78
N ALA A 54 2.74 -3.53 -16.47
CA ALA A 54 3.42 -3.37 -15.19
C ALA A 54 3.96 -1.96 -14.98
N ALA A 55 4.59 -1.36 -16.00
CA ALA A 55 5.14 0.00 -15.92
C ALA A 55 4.04 1.04 -15.70
N ILE A 56 2.94 0.97 -16.47
CA ILE A 56 1.80 1.88 -16.33
C ILE A 56 1.12 1.69 -14.97
N GLY A 57 0.90 0.45 -14.57
CA GLY A 57 0.34 0.13 -13.26
C GLY A 57 1.22 0.62 -12.11
N ALA A 58 2.54 0.48 -12.23
CA ALA A 58 3.49 0.97 -11.24
C ALA A 58 3.43 2.49 -11.10
N VAL A 59 3.50 3.22 -12.21
CA VAL A 59 3.48 4.69 -12.19
C VAL A 59 2.14 5.20 -11.67
N SER A 60 1.02 4.70 -12.18
CA SER A 60 -0.31 5.13 -11.73
C SER A 60 -0.55 4.80 -10.26
N GLY A 61 -0.18 3.59 -9.81
CA GLY A 61 -0.28 3.17 -8.42
C GLY A 61 0.62 3.97 -7.49
N ALA A 62 1.82 4.36 -7.93
CA ALA A 62 2.72 5.22 -7.17
C ALA A 62 2.13 6.63 -7.02
N VAL A 63 1.64 7.22 -8.11
CA VAL A 63 1.03 8.56 -8.06
C VAL A 63 -0.15 8.56 -7.11
N ILE A 64 -1.08 7.62 -7.24
CA ILE A 64 -2.26 7.51 -6.36
C ILE A 64 -1.81 7.28 -4.91
N GLY A 65 -0.85 6.39 -4.67
CA GLY A 65 -0.32 6.11 -3.33
C GLY A 65 0.43 7.29 -2.70
N GLY A 66 1.10 8.11 -3.50
CA GLY A 66 1.88 9.26 -3.07
C GLY A 66 1.05 10.53 -2.84
N VAL A 67 -0.02 10.73 -3.61
CA VAL A 67 -0.95 11.86 -3.38
C VAL A 67 -1.96 11.57 -2.28
N THR A 68 -2.13 10.31 -1.87
CA THR A 68 -3.12 9.92 -0.85
C THR A 68 -2.55 10.02 0.57
N ASN A 69 -2.82 11.14 1.24
CA ASN A 69 -2.38 11.36 2.62
C ASN A 69 -3.38 10.82 3.65
N PRO A 70 -2.90 10.27 4.78
CA PRO A 70 -3.76 9.92 5.91
C PRO A 70 -4.40 11.13 6.59
N CYS A 71 -3.90 12.35 6.32
CA CYS A 71 -4.41 13.62 6.87
C CYS A 71 -5.43 14.32 5.93
N ASP A 72 -5.56 13.90 4.66
CA ASP A 72 -6.53 14.43 3.68
C ASP A 72 -7.82 13.59 3.58
N LEU A 73 -7.81 12.38 4.15
CA LEU A 73 -8.94 11.44 4.10
C LEU A 73 -9.78 11.53 5.37
N ASP A 74 -10.91 12.25 5.31
CA ASP A 74 -11.88 12.29 6.42
C ASP A 74 -12.80 11.06 6.42
N LEU A 75 -12.27 9.95 6.93
CA LEU A 75 -12.97 8.66 7.03
C LEU A 75 -13.81 8.53 8.33
N GLY A 76 -14.13 9.64 9.00
CA GLY A 76 -14.79 9.63 10.31
C GLY A 76 -13.87 9.19 11.44
N THR A 77 -14.41 8.79 12.60
CA THR A 77 -13.59 8.27 13.70
C THR A 77 -13.04 6.90 13.31
N PRO A 78 -11.73 6.72 13.09
CA PRO A 78 -11.21 5.44 12.67
C PRO A 78 -11.42 4.37 13.76
N TYR A 79 -11.61 3.12 13.34
CA TYR A 79 -11.84 1.98 14.24
C TYR A 79 -10.72 1.81 15.28
N TRP A 80 -9.45 2.05 14.91
CA TRP A 80 -8.31 2.02 15.83
C TRP A 80 -8.33 3.16 16.86
N ARG A 81 -9.15 4.21 16.67
CA ARG A 81 -9.36 5.29 17.66
C ARG A 81 -9.99 4.76 18.95
N ARG A 82 -10.66 3.59 18.92
CA ARG A 82 -11.19 2.93 20.13
C ARG A 82 -10.17 2.04 20.88
N HIS A 83 -9.06 1.66 20.25
CA HIS A 83 -8.08 0.72 20.84
C HIS A 83 -6.60 1.14 20.76
N GLY A 84 -6.25 2.28 20.16
CA GLY A 84 -4.85 2.73 20.12
C GLY A 84 -4.62 4.06 19.39
N GLY A 85 -4.51 5.15 20.16
CA GLY A 85 -3.55 6.23 19.91
C GLY A 85 -3.90 7.38 18.96
N ARG A 86 -4.79 8.31 19.35
CA ARG A 86 -4.94 9.63 18.70
C ARG A 86 -3.62 10.44 18.68
N ARG A 87 -2.86 10.39 19.77
CA ARG A 87 -1.58 11.12 19.91
C ARG A 87 -0.56 10.75 18.84
N GLY A 88 -0.42 9.47 18.52
CA GLY A 88 0.52 8.98 17.51
C GLY A 88 0.09 9.22 16.06
N TYR A 89 -1.17 9.62 15.83
CA TYR A 89 -1.64 10.12 14.54
C TYR A 89 -1.36 11.63 14.42
N ASP A 90 -1.71 12.41 15.45
CA ASP A 90 -1.52 13.86 15.47
C ASP A 90 -0.03 14.25 15.42
N GLU A 91 0.86 13.54 16.11
CA GLU A 91 2.31 13.73 15.98
C GLU A 91 2.83 13.44 14.58
N ARG A 92 2.26 12.42 13.91
CA ARG A 92 2.66 12.03 12.54
C ARG A 92 2.23 13.08 11.52
N CYS A 93 0.96 13.53 11.57
CA CYS A 93 0.46 14.59 10.70
C CYS A 93 1.14 15.94 11.00
N ARG A 94 1.54 16.20 12.24
CA ARG A 94 2.27 17.41 12.61
C ARG A 94 3.73 17.38 12.12
N ARG A 95 4.41 16.23 12.17
CA ARG A 95 5.78 16.09 11.63
C ARG A 95 5.80 16.26 10.11
N HIS A 96 4.84 15.65 9.41
CA HIS A 96 4.70 15.74 7.95
C HIS A 96 4.39 17.15 7.39
N ARG A 97 3.97 18.09 8.24
CA ARG A 97 3.78 19.51 7.88
C ARG A 97 5.08 20.33 8.03
N ASN A 98 6.03 19.85 8.82
CA ASN A 98 7.28 20.56 9.13
C ASN A 98 8.48 20.04 8.32
N ASP A 99 8.27 19.06 7.42
CA ASP A 99 9.21 18.59 6.40
C ASP A 99 8.81 19.18 5.03
#